data_AF-A0A7S2AN64-F1
#
_entry.id   AF-A0A7S2AN64-F1
#
_cell.length_a   1.000
_cell.length_b   1.000
_cell.length_c   1.000
_cell.angle_alpha   90.00
_cell.angle_beta   90.00
_cell.angle_gamma   90.00
#
_symmetry.space_group_name_H-M   'P 1'
#
loop_
_entity.id
_entity.type
_entity.pdbx_description
1 polymer ?
#
loop_
_entity_poly.entity_id
_entity_poly.type
_entity_poly.pdbx_seq_one_letter_code
_entity_poly.pdbx_strand_id
1 'polypeptide(L)'
;AGQMRVSHFQKMCKDCQIITKKFTVADMTVVFTLQARKKNPGPETAQKRKALGAKALTFTDFLEVLRRIASRIFPIQEDHRELESFRRLLLEKILPLASRLHPFDISPYQTEEVSNFLGYGVTDRNGETVYNDGIFTEGLRNIFNWYSTKYTQRHAIEVATEIAQHSKRLGEDLIRRPKKTKKVLGVTGFPEIIKFFEDFGLFSQEMTTFKAADVYLASTPGRTENDLDAVPCLNEVGFFEMLLRIAVVSFSSGVCSSGIVTPEDELKTLLLHMYKAVNHPRKAKHALSQCAGMTYDAVGSKGGDLNIHGSAKFNKVFFDVWKDDGYPDYVLLHVTPTKRTEFAQTEGTKQAKDMVKRYSVAGKRSTLSFWSEELDKDMPEPHDSRIVLKVSDLRQLFQKNKKLESIFSQEIKKIQGPSYM
;
A
#
# COMPACT_ATOMS: atom_id res chain seq x y z
N ALA A 1 -10.83 0.77 14.58
CA ALA A 1 -9.66 0.71 15.47
C ALA A 1 -8.68 -0.39 15.00
N GLY A 2 -7.37 -0.11 15.00
CA GLY A 2 -6.35 -1.10 14.63
C GLY A 2 -6.41 -2.34 15.54
N GLN A 3 -6.49 -3.52 14.93
CA GLN A 3 -6.62 -4.80 15.62
C GLN A 3 -5.39 -5.65 15.37
N MET A 4 -4.71 -6.11 16.43
CA MET A 4 -3.49 -6.91 16.30
C MET A 4 -3.77 -8.40 16.51
N ARG A 5 -3.60 -9.20 15.45
CA ARG A 5 -3.75 -10.66 15.48
C ARG A 5 -2.59 -11.32 16.24
N VAL A 6 -2.82 -12.54 16.75
CA VAL A 6 -1.81 -13.31 17.51
C VAL A 6 -0.53 -13.56 16.70
N SER A 7 -0.65 -13.82 15.39
CA SER A 7 0.50 -14.02 14.50
C SER A 7 1.36 -12.78 14.37
N HIS A 8 0.74 -11.60 14.26
CA HIS A 8 1.44 -10.32 14.20
C HIS A 8 2.12 -9.99 15.53
N PHE A 9 1.42 -10.24 16.65
CA PHE A 9 2.00 -10.05 17.97
C PHE A 9 3.19 -10.97 18.23
N GLN A 10 3.07 -12.26 17.86
CA GLN A 10 4.16 -13.22 17.95
C GLN A 10 5.38 -12.76 17.14
N LYS A 11 5.15 -12.28 15.92
CA LYS A 11 6.22 -11.73 15.07
C LYS A 11 6.90 -10.55 15.77
N MET A 12 6.13 -9.58 16.26
CA MET A 12 6.66 -8.45 17.02
C MET A 12 7.48 -8.90 18.25
N CYS A 13 6.99 -9.87 19.03
CA CYS A 13 7.74 -10.40 20.17
C CYS A 13 9.04 -11.10 19.75
N LYS A 14 9.10 -11.75 18.58
CA LYS A 14 10.33 -12.33 18.04
C LYS A 14 11.30 -11.23 17.60
N ASP A 15 10.81 -10.26 16.82
CA ASP A 15 11.61 -9.16 16.30
C ASP A 15 12.21 -8.33 17.45
N CYS A 16 11.42 -8.08 18.50
CA CYS A 16 11.83 -7.42 19.76
C CYS A 16 12.66 -8.30 20.71
N GLN A 17 12.97 -9.55 20.32
CA GLN A 17 13.70 -10.50 21.17
C GLN A 17 13.08 -10.65 22.57
N ILE A 18 11.76 -10.52 22.66
CA ILE A 18 10.94 -10.71 23.87
C ILE A 18 10.80 -12.21 24.15
N ILE A 19 10.72 -13.02 23.09
CA ILE A 19 10.72 -14.48 23.21
C ILE A 19 12.12 -14.95 23.57
N THR A 20 12.26 -15.54 24.77
CA THR A 20 13.51 -16.05 25.31
C THR A 20 13.34 -17.50 25.78
N LYS A 21 14.42 -18.14 26.25
CA LYS A 21 14.30 -19.46 26.91
C LYS A 21 13.40 -19.43 28.14
N LYS A 22 13.32 -18.29 28.84
CA LYS A 22 12.51 -18.11 30.05
C LYS A 22 11.06 -17.67 29.75
N PHE A 23 10.82 -17.09 28.57
CA PHE A 23 9.51 -16.64 28.14
C PHE A 23 9.26 -17.12 26.72
N THR A 24 8.54 -18.23 26.60
CA THR A 24 8.39 -18.98 25.35
C THR A 24 7.23 -18.44 24.49
N VAL A 25 7.14 -18.93 23.24
CA VAL A 25 5.98 -18.66 22.38
C VAL A 25 4.67 -19.13 23.02
N ALA A 26 4.70 -20.24 23.77
CA ALA A 26 3.54 -20.75 24.47
C ALA A 26 3.08 -19.76 25.55
N ASP A 27 4.02 -19.24 26.36
CA ASP A 27 3.73 -18.24 27.39
C ASP A 27 3.12 -16.97 26.80
N MET A 28 3.72 -16.46 25.72
CA MET A 28 3.19 -15.32 24.97
C MET A 28 1.76 -15.57 24.49
N THR A 29 1.50 -16.74 23.89
CA THR A 29 0.19 -17.11 23.36
C THR A 29 -0.86 -17.19 24.46
N VAL A 30 -0.48 -17.69 25.64
CA VAL A 30 -1.35 -17.74 26.83
C VAL A 30 -1.70 -16.33 27.28
N VAL A 31 -0.72 -15.43 27.47
CA VAL A 31 -0.98 -14.04 27.91
C VAL A 31 -1.86 -13.29 26.89
N PHE A 32 -1.55 -13.42 25.59
CA PHE A 32 -2.35 -12.86 24.51
C PHE A 32 -3.80 -13.34 24.57
N THR A 33 -3.99 -14.67 24.65
CA THR A 33 -5.31 -15.30 24.61
C THR A 33 -6.14 -14.95 25.84
N LEU A 34 -5.52 -14.86 27.02
CA LEU A 34 -6.18 -14.42 28.25
C LEU A 34 -6.70 -13.00 28.13
N GLN A 35 -5.90 -12.07 27.60
CA GLN A 35 -6.34 -10.69 27.43
C GLN A 35 -7.43 -10.56 26.36
N ALA A 36 -7.25 -11.20 25.21
CA ALA A 36 -8.24 -11.17 24.13
C ALA A 36 -9.59 -11.80 24.52
N ARG A 37 -9.64 -12.62 25.59
CA ARG A 37 -10.87 -13.23 26.12
C ARG A 37 -11.62 -12.35 27.13
N LYS A 38 -10.98 -11.36 27.77
CA LYS A 38 -11.62 -10.53 28.82
C LYS A 38 -12.80 -9.70 28.31
N LYS A 39 -12.93 -9.47 26.99
CA LYS A 39 -13.93 -8.58 26.40
C LYS A 39 -15.35 -9.17 26.25
N ASN A 40 -15.51 -10.50 26.31
CA ASN A 40 -16.82 -11.18 26.19
C ASN A 40 -17.04 -12.20 27.33
N PRO A 41 -17.43 -11.77 28.54
CA PRO A 41 -17.82 -12.68 29.61
C PRO A 41 -19.22 -13.30 29.41
N GLY A 42 -19.94 -12.94 28.34
CA GLY A 42 -21.27 -13.48 28.05
C GLY A 42 -21.23 -14.96 27.66
N PRO A 43 -22.33 -15.72 27.88
CA PRO A 43 -22.46 -17.11 27.46
C PRO A 43 -22.56 -17.20 25.92
N GLU A 44 -21.45 -17.02 25.22
CA GLU A 44 -21.41 -17.19 23.77
C GLU A 44 -21.37 -18.68 23.42
N THR A 45 -22.36 -19.11 22.64
CA THR A 45 -22.50 -20.45 22.06
C THR A 45 -21.24 -20.90 21.33
N ALA A 46 -20.96 -22.21 21.37
CA ALA A 46 -19.74 -22.82 20.81
C ALA A 46 -19.52 -22.51 19.31
N GLN A 47 -20.58 -22.22 18.55
CA GLN A 47 -20.52 -21.78 17.15
C GLN A 47 -19.97 -20.35 16.99
N LYS A 48 -20.35 -19.40 17.85
CA LYS A 48 -19.76 -18.04 17.86
C LYS A 48 -18.28 -18.08 18.23
N ARG A 49 -17.87 -19.02 19.09
CA ARG A 49 -16.46 -19.21 19.48
C ARG A 49 -15.56 -19.65 18.32
N LYS A 50 -16.09 -20.36 17.30
CA LYS A 50 -15.37 -20.71 16.07
C LYS A 50 -15.36 -19.57 15.04
N ALA A 51 -16.40 -18.74 14.98
CA ALA A 51 -16.44 -17.56 14.11
C ALA A 51 -15.60 -16.37 14.63
N LEU A 52 -15.39 -16.27 15.95
CA LEU A 52 -14.45 -15.33 16.62
C LEU A 52 -12.97 -15.70 16.45
N GLY A 53 -12.62 -16.50 15.43
CA GLY A 53 -11.29 -16.99 15.10
C GLY A 53 -10.23 -15.92 14.79
N ALA A 54 -10.59 -14.64 14.81
CA ALA A 54 -9.63 -13.53 14.80
C ALA A 54 -9.73 -12.75 16.12
N LYS A 55 -9.39 -13.39 17.25
CA LYS A 55 -9.15 -12.68 18.50
C LYS A 55 -7.96 -11.75 18.30
N ALA A 56 -8.26 -10.48 18.07
CA ALA A 56 -7.27 -9.44 17.91
C ALA A 56 -7.28 -8.51 19.11
N LEU A 57 -6.09 -8.06 19.53
CA LEU A 57 -5.96 -7.09 20.61
C LEU A 57 -6.29 -5.69 20.08
N THR A 58 -7.03 -4.92 20.87
CA THR A 58 -7.02 -3.46 20.72
C THR A 58 -5.70 -2.88 21.20
N PHE A 59 -5.43 -1.59 20.96
CA PHE A 59 -4.21 -0.95 21.46
C PHE A 59 -4.09 -1.01 22.99
N THR A 60 -5.19 -0.75 23.71
CA THR A 60 -5.22 -0.87 25.18
C THR A 60 -4.95 -2.30 25.63
N ASP A 61 -5.52 -3.30 24.96
CA ASP A 61 -5.26 -4.71 25.26
C ASP A 61 -3.81 -5.09 24.97
N PHE A 62 -3.24 -4.55 23.90
CA PHE A 62 -1.83 -4.72 23.55
C PHE A 62 -0.91 -4.19 24.65
N LEU A 63 -1.12 -2.96 25.14
CA LEU A 63 -0.33 -2.40 26.23
C LEU A 63 -0.46 -3.23 27.51
N GLU A 64 -1.67 -3.69 27.83
CA GLU A 64 -1.90 -4.54 29.01
C GLU A 64 -1.22 -5.92 28.87
N VAL A 65 -1.20 -6.50 27.67
CA VAL A 65 -0.42 -7.72 27.39
C VAL A 65 1.06 -7.44 27.58
N LEU A 66 1.60 -6.34 27.02
CA LEU A 66 3.00 -5.99 27.20
C LEU A 66 3.36 -5.80 28.68
N ARG A 67 2.51 -5.14 29.47
CA ARG A 67 2.69 -4.96 30.91
C ARG A 67 2.81 -6.30 31.65
N ARG A 68 1.97 -7.28 31.28
CA ARG A 68 2.03 -8.65 31.86
C ARG A 68 3.24 -9.46 31.38
N ILE A 69 3.68 -9.25 30.14
CA ILE A 69 4.89 -9.88 29.64
C ILE A 69 6.11 -9.28 30.36
N ALA A 70 6.11 -7.98 30.60
CA ALA A 70 7.20 -7.28 31.24
C ALA A 70 7.52 -7.83 32.63
N SER A 71 6.52 -8.08 33.46
CA SER A 71 6.72 -8.66 34.80
C SER A 71 7.27 -10.09 34.78
N ARG A 72 7.04 -10.85 33.68
CA ARG A 72 7.60 -12.19 33.49
C ARG A 72 9.04 -12.18 32.99
N ILE A 73 9.39 -11.22 32.12
CA ILE A 73 10.73 -11.11 31.54
C ILE A 73 11.69 -10.42 32.51
N PHE A 74 11.22 -9.40 33.22
CA PHE A 74 11.96 -8.65 34.22
C PHE A 74 11.28 -8.82 35.60
N PRO A 75 11.41 -10.00 36.24
CA PRO A 75 10.87 -10.20 37.57
C PRO A 75 11.66 -9.34 38.56
N ILE A 76 10.99 -8.38 39.19
CA ILE A 76 11.55 -7.59 40.29
C ILE A 76 10.92 -8.11 41.58
N GLN A 77 11.73 -8.34 42.62
CA GLN A 77 11.32 -9.04 43.84
C GLN A 77 10.39 -8.23 44.78
N GLU A 78 9.95 -7.03 44.40
CA GLU A 78 9.11 -6.16 45.24
C GLU A 78 7.77 -5.84 44.57
N ASP A 79 6.68 -5.88 45.36
CA ASP A 79 5.27 -5.85 44.95
C ASP A 79 4.79 -4.56 44.24
N HIS A 80 5.66 -3.56 44.05
CA HIS A 80 5.27 -2.24 43.51
C HIS A 80 6.03 -1.80 42.25
N ARG A 81 6.55 -2.73 41.43
CA ARG A 81 7.36 -2.38 40.26
C ARG A 81 6.89 -2.91 38.90
N GLU A 82 5.62 -3.28 38.74
CA GLU A 82 5.07 -3.64 37.42
C GLU A 82 5.32 -2.56 36.36
N LEU A 83 5.20 -1.28 36.76
CA LEU A 83 5.46 -0.14 35.89
C LEU A 83 6.95 -0.05 35.49
N GLU A 84 7.87 -0.42 36.38
CA GLU A 84 9.30 -0.36 36.12
C GLU A 84 9.74 -1.50 35.18
N SER A 85 9.24 -2.72 35.40
CA SER A 85 9.43 -3.83 34.46
C SER A 85 8.88 -3.46 33.08
N PHE A 86 7.72 -2.80 33.02
CA PHE A 86 7.12 -2.34 31.77
C PHE A 86 7.95 -1.26 31.07
N ARG A 87 8.41 -0.24 31.81
CA ARG A 87 9.33 0.78 31.29
C ARG A 87 10.61 0.16 30.77
N ARG A 88 11.18 -0.80 31.50
CA ARG A 88 12.39 -1.53 31.10
C ARG A 88 12.17 -2.35 29.82
N LEU A 89 11.04 -3.04 29.70
CA LEU A 89 10.68 -3.75 28.47
C LEU A 89 10.59 -2.80 27.28
N LEU A 90 9.95 -1.64 27.47
CA LEU A 90 9.87 -0.62 26.43
C LEU A 90 11.28 -0.12 26.07
N LEU A 91 12.06 0.35 27.03
CA LEU A 91 13.37 0.98 26.80
C LEU A 91 14.46 0.01 26.31
N GLU A 92 14.47 -1.26 26.74
CA GLU A 92 15.53 -2.21 26.38
C GLU A 92 15.20 -3.05 25.14
N LYS A 93 13.92 -3.29 24.83
CA LYS A 93 13.52 -4.26 23.79
C LYS A 93 12.71 -3.64 22.66
N ILE A 94 11.75 -2.78 22.98
CA ILE A 94 10.79 -2.27 21.99
C ILE A 94 11.27 -0.95 21.38
N LEU A 95 11.60 0.03 22.21
CA LEU A 95 12.06 1.35 21.81
C LEU A 95 13.40 1.34 21.07
N PRO A 96 14.39 0.49 21.37
CA PRO A 96 15.62 0.42 20.58
C PRO A 96 15.38 -0.05 19.15
N LEU A 97 14.31 -0.81 18.90
CA LEU A 97 13.89 -1.15 17.54
C LEU A 97 13.08 -0.03 16.91
N ALA A 98 12.28 0.68 17.70
CA ALA A 98 11.62 1.89 17.24
C ALA A 98 12.61 3.03 16.93
N SER A 99 13.73 3.12 17.64
CA SER A 99 14.78 4.13 17.43
C SER A 99 15.72 3.77 16.28
N ARG A 100 15.72 2.50 15.85
CA ARG A 100 16.32 2.08 14.57
C ARG A 100 15.46 2.48 13.37
N LEU A 101 14.24 2.96 13.60
CA LEU A 101 13.49 3.66 12.57
C LEU A 101 14.16 5.01 12.37
N HIS A 102 15.24 5.01 11.59
CA HIS A 102 15.73 6.23 10.98
C HIS A 102 14.79 6.50 9.81
N PRO A 103 13.87 7.48 9.93
CA PRO A 103 13.03 7.83 8.80
C PRO A 103 13.95 8.15 7.62
N PHE A 104 13.72 7.51 6.48
CA PHE A 104 14.58 7.64 5.30
C PHE A 104 14.78 9.12 4.98
N ASP A 105 16.03 9.57 4.95
CA ASP A 105 16.30 10.98 4.72
C ASP A 105 15.82 11.36 3.31
N ILE A 106 14.88 12.31 3.27
CA ILE A 106 14.33 12.87 2.02
C ILE A 106 14.96 14.21 1.69
N SER A 107 15.94 14.69 2.47
CA SER A 107 16.69 15.91 2.16
C SER A 107 17.26 15.92 0.73
N PRO A 108 17.73 14.80 0.14
CA PRO A 108 18.20 14.80 -1.25
C PRO A 108 17.09 15.08 -2.27
N TYR A 109 15.82 14.89 -1.88
CA TYR A 109 14.65 15.11 -2.74
C TYR A 109 14.04 16.51 -2.56
N GLN A 110 14.58 17.34 -1.67
CA GLN A 110 14.14 18.72 -1.47
C GLN A 110 14.76 19.68 -2.50
N THR A 111 14.83 19.24 -3.76
CA THR A 111 15.31 20.01 -4.91
C THR A 111 14.16 20.80 -5.54
N GLU A 112 14.48 21.90 -6.22
CA GLU A 112 13.49 22.72 -6.92
C GLU A 112 12.74 21.92 -7.99
N GLU A 113 13.43 21.02 -8.70
CA GLU A 113 12.87 20.16 -9.74
C GLU A 113 11.80 19.22 -9.19
N VAL A 114 12.11 18.50 -8.10
CA VAL A 114 11.15 17.63 -7.41
C VAL A 114 9.96 18.43 -6.84
N SER A 115 10.20 19.63 -6.30
CA SER A 115 9.11 20.51 -5.86
C SER A 115 8.21 20.93 -7.01
N ASN A 116 8.78 21.32 -8.15
CA ASN A 116 8.02 21.65 -9.36
C ASN A 116 7.24 20.44 -9.92
N PHE A 117 7.70 19.22 -9.66
CA PHE A 117 7.03 18.00 -10.08
C PHE A 117 5.81 17.65 -9.20
N LEU A 118 5.98 17.64 -7.87
CA LEU A 118 4.95 17.18 -6.92
C LEU A 118 4.12 18.30 -6.29
N GLY A 119 4.61 19.53 -6.33
CA GLY A 119 4.06 20.65 -5.59
C GLY A 119 4.34 20.57 -4.10
N TYR A 120 5.49 20.00 -3.75
CA TYR A 120 5.90 19.88 -2.35
C TYR A 120 6.40 21.24 -1.85
N GLY A 121 6.03 21.57 -0.61
CA GLY A 121 6.37 22.84 -0.01
C GLY A 121 7.88 23.01 0.18
N VAL A 122 8.47 24.03 -0.45
CA VAL A 122 9.85 24.43 -0.17
C VAL A 122 9.80 25.41 0.99
N THR A 123 10.52 25.08 2.06
CA THR A 123 10.73 26.03 3.16
C THR A 123 11.64 27.14 2.65
N ASP A 124 11.12 28.36 2.62
CA ASP A 124 11.89 29.52 2.22
C ASP A 124 13.00 29.86 3.24
N ARG A 125 13.83 30.85 2.94
CA ARG A 125 14.90 31.30 3.85
C ARG A 125 14.38 31.85 5.18
N ASN A 126 13.09 32.17 5.26
CA ASN A 126 12.43 32.71 6.44
C ASN A 126 11.78 31.60 7.30
N GLY A 127 11.80 30.34 6.84
CA GLY A 127 11.16 29.22 7.52
C GLY A 127 9.69 29.01 7.14
N GLU A 128 9.17 29.75 6.17
CA GLU A 128 7.80 29.58 5.67
C GLU A 128 7.77 28.55 4.54
N THR A 129 6.93 27.52 4.70
CA THR A 129 6.73 26.50 3.67
C THR A 129 5.78 27.02 2.60
N VAL A 130 6.31 27.34 1.42
CA VAL A 130 5.51 27.76 0.25
C VAL A 130 5.22 26.54 -0.61
N TYR A 131 3.93 26.22 -0.77
CA TYR A 131 3.47 25.13 -1.63
C TYR A 131 3.25 25.65 -3.05
N ASN A 132 4.02 25.13 -4.00
CA ASN A 132 3.76 25.33 -5.42
C ASN A 132 2.76 24.28 -5.91
N ASP A 133 1.89 24.63 -6.86
CA ASP A 133 1.12 23.62 -7.59
C ASP A 133 2.05 22.99 -8.64
N GLY A 134 2.66 21.87 -8.30
CA GLY A 134 3.49 21.10 -9.20
C GLY A 134 2.69 20.38 -10.27
N ILE A 135 3.39 19.88 -11.27
CA ILE A 135 2.80 19.29 -12.48
C ILE A 135 1.83 18.14 -12.12
N PHE A 136 2.21 17.27 -11.18
CA PHE A 136 1.43 16.11 -10.78
C PHE A 136 0.49 16.34 -9.59
N THR A 137 0.54 17.52 -8.95
CA THR A 137 -0.12 17.79 -7.67
C THR A 137 -1.61 17.45 -7.72
N GLU A 138 -2.34 17.95 -8.72
CA GLU A 138 -3.79 17.71 -8.77
C GLU A 138 -4.14 16.24 -9.07
N GLY A 139 -3.35 15.56 -9.91
CA GLY A 139 -3.53 14.14 -10.20
C GLY A 139 -3.32 13.27 -8.96
N LEU A 140 -2.27 13.55 -8.21
CA LEU A 140 -1.94 12.85 -6.97
C LEU A 140 -2.90 13.21 -5.83
N ARG A 141 -3.35 14.46 -5.74
CA ARG A 141 -4.40 14.91 -4.81
C ARG A 141 -5.70 14.15 -5.03
N ASN A 142 -6.10 13.91 -6.28
CA ASN A 142 -7.28 13.10 -6.58
C ASN A 142 -7.14 11.65 -6.12
N ILE A 143 -5.95 11.07 -6.26
CA ILE A 143 -5.64 9.73 -5.72
C ILE A 143 -5.75 9.75 -4.20
N PHE A 144 -5.11 10.69 -3.52
CA PHE A 144 -5.19 10.84 -2.07
C PHE A 144 -6.63 11.04 -1.57
N ASN A 145 -7.42 11.87 -2.24
CA ASN A 145 -8.82 12.12 -1.90
C ASN A 145 -9.69 10.87 -2.02
N TRP A 146 -9.38 9.99 -2.97
CA TRP A 146 -10.06 8.70 -3.09
C TRP A 146 -9.83 7.82 -1.85
N TYR A 147 -8.57 7.67 -1.42
CA TYR A 147 -8.23 6.89 -0.22
C TYR A 147 -8.75 7.56 1.06
N SER A 148 -8.73 8.89 1.13
CA SER A 148 -9.31 9.65 2.24
C SER A 148 -10.82 9.41 2.33
N THR A 149 -11.53 9.36 1.20
CA THR A 149 -12.95 9.05 1.16
C THR A 149 -13.23 7.63 1.66
N LYS A 150 -12.40 6.66 1.28
CA LYS A 150 -12.50 5.27 1.79
C LYS A 150 -12.25 5.20 3.29
N TYR A 151 -11.27 5.95 3.79
CA TYR A 151 -11.03 6.09 5.22
C TYR A 151 -12.25 6.64 5.96
N THR A 152 -12.83 7.75 5.48
CA THR A 152 -14.04 8.33 6.08
C THR A 152 -15.21 7.34 6.11
N GLN A 153 -15.40 6.56 5.04
CA GLN A 153 -16.43 5.52 4.95
C GLN A 153 -16.21 4.41 6.00
N ARG A 154 -14.98 3.86 6.08
CA ARG A 154 -14.64 2.83 7.07
C ARG A 154 -14.81 3.35 8.49
N HIS A 155 -14.30 4.55 8.78
CA HIS A 155 -14.40 5.17 10.09
C HIS A 155 -15.87 5.39 10.50
N ALA A 156 -16.74 5.81 9.57
CA ALA A 156 -18.16 5.95 9.85
C ALA A 156 -18.82 4.61 10.22
N ILE A 157 -18.45 3.50 9.56
CA ILE A 157 -18.93 2.15 9.87
C ILE A 157 -18.42 1.70 11.25
N GLU A 158 -17.15 1.94 11.56
CA GLU A 158 -16.55 1.60 12.86
C GLU A 158 -17.27 2.32 14.01
N VAL A 159 -17.46 3.64 13.89
CA VAL A 159 -18.17 4.44 14.90
C VAL A 159 -19.63 3.99 15.04
N ALA A 160 -20.32 3.72 13.92
CA ALA A 160 -21.69 3.21 13.97
C ALA A 160 -21.77 1.85 14.68
N THR A 161 -20.79 0.98 14.45
CA THR A 161 -20.70 -0.34 15.08
C THR A 161 -20.42 -0.22 16.58
N GLU A 162 -19.53 0.68 16.99
CA GLU A 162 -19.22 0.95 18.39
C GLU A 162 -20.44 1.51 19.13
N ILE A 163 -21.16 2.47 18.53
CA ILE A 163 -22.42 3.01 19.08
C ILE A 163 -23.46 1.89 19.21
N ALA A 164 -23.61 1.04 18.19
CA ALA A 164 -24.54 -0.09 18.24
C ALA A 164 -24.17 -1.09 19.35
N GLN A 165 -22.89 -1.41 19.52
CA GLN A 165 -22.42 -2.29 20.60
C GLN A 165 -22.63 -1.66 21.99
N HIS A 166 -22.42 -0.35 22.11
CA HIS A 166 -22.61 0.37 23.37
C HIS A 166 -24.10 0.45 23.75
N SER A 167 -25.00 0.72 22.78
CA SER A 167 -26.45 0.73 23.01
C SER A 167 -26.97 -0.62 23.50
N LYS A 168 -26.49 -1.73 22.91
CA LYS A 168 -26.83 -3.09 23.36
C LYS A 168 -26.39 -3.39 24.80
N ARG A 169 -25.37 -2.70 25.31
CA ARG A 169 -24.87 -2.90 26.69
C ARG A 169 -25.65 -2.12 27.73
N LEU A 170 -26.19 -0.95 27.37
CA LEU A 170 -26.88 -0.05 28.32
C LEU A 170 -28.40 -0.24 28.39
N GLY A 171 -28.97 -1.09 27.53
CA GLY A 171 -30.43 -1.24 27.40
C GLY A 171 -31.03 -0.18 26.46
N GLU A 172 -32.15 -0.52 25.83
CA GLU A 172 -32.79 0.30 24.76
C GLU A 172 -33.31 1.66 25.27
N ASP A 173 -33.48 1.84 26.58
CA ASP A 173 -34.14 3.02 27.16
C ASP A 173 -33.23 4.26 27.30
N LEU A 174 -31.93 4.14 27.03
CA LEU A 174 -30.95 5.25 27.13
C LEU A 174 -30.30 5.61 25.79
N ILE A 175 -31.01 5.40 24.68
CA ILE A 175 -30.51 5.73 23.33
C ILE A 175 -30.51 7.25 23.13
N ARG A 176 -29.41 7.90 23.55
CA ARG A 176 -29.04 9.23 23.05
C ARG A 176 -28.80 9.12 21.54
N ARG A 177 -29.54 9.89 20.74
CA ARG A 177 -29.28 10.01 19.30
C ARG A 177 -27.80 10.35 19.09
N PRO A 178 -27.07 9.62 18.23
CA PRO A 178 -25.67 9.90 18.01
C PRO A 178 -25.52 11.30 17.44
N LYS A 179 -24.65 12.11 18.07
CA LYS A 179 -24.26 13.41 17.51
C LYS A 179 -23.68 13.12 16.12
N LYS A 180 -24.14 13.86 15.10
CA LYS A 180 -23.58 13.77 13.74
C LYS A 180 -22.06 13.88 13.85
N THR A 181 -21.36 12.80 13.53
CA THR A 181 -19.90 12.83 13.50
C THR A 181 -19.47 13.81 12.43
N LYS A 182 -18.58 14.74 12.79
CA LYS A 182 -17.97 15.62 11.80
C LYS A 182 -17.28 14.74 10.77
N LYS A 183 -17.52 14.99 9.48
CA LYS A 183 -16.80 14.30 8.41
C LYS A 183 -15.33 14.66 8.56
N VAL A 184 -14.50 13.67 8.88
CA VAL A 184 -13.05 13.80 8.84
C VAL A 184 -12.68 13.75 7.35
N LEU A 185 -12.40 14.91 6.76
CA LEU A 185 -11.99 15.07 5.37
C LEU A 185 -10.48 15.34 5.32
N GLY A 186 -9.82 14.89 4.25
CA GLY A 186 -8.42 15.22 3.98
C GLY A 186 -7.39 14.43 4.78
N VAL A 187 -7.76 13.29 5.36
CA VAL A 187 -6.82 12.37 6.01
C VAL A 187 -7.09 10.92 5.62
N THR A 188 -6.04 10.11 5.64
CA THR A 188 -6.06 8.69 5.32
C THR A 188 -5.41 7.88 6.44
N GLY A 189 -5.99 6.72 6.79
CA GLY A 189 -5.44 5.81 7.78
C GLY A 189 -4.49 4.77 7.18
N PHE A 190 -3.71 4.13 8.04
CA PHE A 190 -2.77 3.08 7.63
C PHE A 190 -3.38 1.95 6.77
N PRO A 191 -4.59 1.41 7.05
CA PRO A 191 -5.18 0.36 6.21
C PRO A 191 -5.40 0.80 4.75
N GLU A 192 -5.84 2.03 4.55
CA GLU A 192 -6.01 2.62 3.22
C GLU A 192 -4.67 2.86 2.52
N ILE A 193 -3.63 3.21 3.27
CA ILE A 193 -2.28 3.30 2.71
C ILE A 193 -1.74 1.94 2.31
N ILE A 194 -1.92 0.88 3.10
CA ILE A 194 -1.56 -0.48 2.67
C ILE A 194 -2.33 -0.86 1.40
N LYS A 195 -3.63 -0.53 1.33
CA LYS A 195 -4.43 -0.73 0.12
C LYS A 195 -3.85 0.04 -1.08
N PHE A 196 -3.36 1.27 -0.88
CA PHE A 196 -2.64 2.05 -1.89
C PHE A 196 -1.37 1.34 -2.37
N PHE A 197 -0.54 0.81 -1.46
CA PHE A 197 0.65 0.04 -1.85
C PHE A 197 0.29 -1.20 -2.70
N GLU A 198 -0.79 -1.91 -2.36
CA GLU A 198 -1.29 -3.04 -3.16
C GLU A 198 -1.81 -2.59 -4.53
N ASP A 199 -2.64 -1.54 -4.55
CA ASP A 199 -3.30 -1.06 -5.76
C ASP A 199 -2.31 -0.46 -6.75
N PHE A 200 -1.18 0.07 -6.30
CA PHE A 200 -0.11 0.53 -7.18
C PHE A 200 1.04 -0.48 -7.32
N GLY A 201 0.91 -1.68 -6.73
CA GLY A 201 1.93 -2.73 -6.84
C GLY A 201 3.30 -2.30 -6.30
N LEU A 202 3.31 -1.50 -5.23
CA LEU A 202 4.52 -0.91 -4.65
C LEU A 202 5.27 -1.87 -3.73
N PHE A 203 4.66 -2.99 -3.35
CA PHE A 203 5.36 -4.04 -2.61
C PHE A 203 6.40 -4.73 -3.50
N SER A 204 7.61 -4.85 -2.99
CA SER A 204 8.73 -5.52 -3.65
C SER A 204 9.55 -6.30 -2.62
N GLN A 205 10.62 -6.97 -3.05
CA GLN A 205 11.56 -7.57 -2.11
C GLN A 205 12.18 -6.52 -1.16
N GLU A 206 12.33 -5.29 -1.66
CA GLU A 206 12.90 -4.18 -0.92
C GLU A 206 11.84 -3.43 -0.12
N MET A 207 10.65 -3.22 -0.69
CA MET A 207 9.51 -2.58 -0.05
C MET A 207 8.58 -3.61 0.57
N THR A 208 8.89 -4.02 1.81
CA THR A 208 8.05 -4.92 2.59
C THR A 208 6.92 -4.17 3.32
N THR A 209 5.92 -4.89 3.82
CA THR A 209 4.87 -4.28 4.68
C THR A 209 5.44 -3.56 5.91
N PHE A 210 6.58 -4.01 6.43
CA PHE A 210 7.26 -3.34 7.54
C PHE A 210 7.80 -1.99 7.10
N LYS A 211 8.56 -1.93 5.99
CA LYS A 211 9.06 -0.66 5.45
C LYS A 211 7.92 0.28 5.04
N ALA A 212 6.82 -0.24 4.50
CA ALA A 212 5.64 0.57 4.19
C ALA A 212 5.03 1.21 5.45
N ALA A 213 5.02 0.49 6.59
CA ALA A 213 4.60 1.04 7.87
C ALA A 213 5.57 2.12 8.36
N ASP A 214 6.88 1.91 8.23
CA ASP A 214 7.89 2.89 8.61
C ASP A 214 7.76 4.17 7.77
N VAL A 215 7.58 4.03 6.46
CA VAL A 215 7.34 5.14 5.53
C VAL A 215 6.06 5.89 5.90
N TYR A 216 4.97 5.18 6.18
CA TYR A 216 3.72 5.81 6.64
C TYR A 216 3.90 6.61 7.93
N LEU A 217 4.54 6.02 8.94
CA LEU A 217 4.74 6.66 10.24
C LEU A 217 5.68 7.86 10.13
N ALA A 218 6.74 7.75 9.34
CA ALA A 218 7.70 8.81 9.08
C ALA A 218 7.11 10.01 8.32
N SER A 219 6.05 9.79 7.56
CA SER A 219 5.33 10.83 6.80
C SER A 219 4.06 11.32 7.50
N THR A 220 3.66 10.71 8.62
CA THR A 220 2.51 11.19 9.37
C THR A 220 2.94 12.37 10.24
N PRO A 221 2.27 13.53 10.17
CA PRO A 221 2.63 14.69 10.99
C PRO A 221 2.66 14.32 12.48
N GLY A 222 3.66 14.85 13.19
CA GLY A 222 3.85 14.60 14.62
C GLY A 222 2.59 14.94 15.41
N ARG A 223 2.26 14.10 16.40
CA ARG A 223 1.09 14.35 17.26
C ARG A 223 1.34 15.56 18.13
N THR A 224 0.33 16.43 18.23
CA THR A 224 0.28 17.43 19.31
C THR A 224 -0.10 16.71 20.60
N GLU A 225 0.31 17.23 21.76
CA GLU A 225 0.03 16.62 23.08
C GLU A 225 -1.47 16.39 23.33
N ASN A 226 -2.35 17.15 22.66
CA ASN A 226 -3.79 17.02 22.77
C ASN A 226 -4.40 15.84 21.98
N ASP A 227 -3.62 15.17 21.13
CA ASP A 227 -4.09 14.14 20.18
C ASP A 227 -3.57 12.73 20.49
N LEU A 228 -3.20 12.48 21.76
CA LEU A 228 -2.65 11.19 22.21
C LEU A 228 -3.61 10.01 21.99
N ASP A 229 -4.92 10.26 21.95
CA ASP A 229 -5.94 9.23 21.71
C ASP A 229 -6.23 9.00 20.22
N ALA A 230 -5.85 9.91 19.33
CA ALA A 230 -6.14 9.80 17.90
C ALA A 230 -5.13 8.89 17.19
N VAL A 231 -5.62 7.92 16.41
CA VAL A 231 -4.75 7.10 15.55
C VAL A 231 -4.03 8.04 14.55
N PRO A 232 -2.70 7.92 14.35
CA PRO A 232 -1.99 8.81 13.45
C PRO A 232 -2.60 8.66 12.05
N CYS A 233 -2.96 9.77 11.41
CA CYS A 233 -3.56 9.78 10.07
C CYS A 233 -2.70 10.65 9.14
N LEU A 234 -2.49 10.15 7.94
CA LEU A 234 -1.73 10.84 6.90
C LEU A 234 -2.59 11.93 6.26
N ASN A 235 -2.13 13.18 6.29
CA ASN A 235 -2.75 14.28 5.55
C ASN A 235 -2.15 14.37 4.12
N GLU A 236 -2.61 15.33 3.33
CA GLU A 236 -2.14 15.49 1.94
C GLU A 236 -0.63 15.75 1.85
N VAL A 237 -0.11 16.65 2.69
CA VAL A 237 1.33 16.96 2.75
C VAL A 237 2.15 15.71 3.05
N GLY A 238 1.74 14.96 4.09
CA GLY A 238 2.34 13.69 4.43
C GLY A 238 2.24 12.65 3.31
N PHE A 239 1.18 12.66 2.51
CA PHE A 239 1.06 11.78 1.35
C PHE A 239 2.13 12.07 0.29
N PHE A 240 2.44 13.34 0.00
CA PHE A 240 3.54 13.68 -0.90
C PHE A 240 4.90 13.29 -0.32
N GLU A 241 5.15 13.55 0.97
CA GLU A 241 6.38 13.07 1.63
C GLU A 241 6.50 11.54 1.56
N MET A 242 5.38 10.85 1.72
CA MET A 242 5.34 9.39 1.67
C MET A 242 5.78 8.88 0.29
N LEU A 243 5.35 9.54 -0.80
CA LEU A 243 5.81 9.19 -2.15
C LEU A 243 7.32 9.37 -2.31
N LEU A 244 7.90 10.45 -1.77
CA LEU A 244 9.35 10.65 -1.78
C LEU A 244 10.07 9.55 -1.02
N ARG A 245 9.61 9.20 0.18
CA ARG A 245 10.17 8.09 0.96
C ARG A 245 10.03 6.74 0.26
N ILE A 246 8.93 6.50 -0.47
CA ILE A 246 8.76 5.29 -1.29
C ILE A 246 9.83 5.24 -2.38
N ALA A 247 10.10 6.36 -3.05
CA ALA A 247 11.16 6.44 -4.05
C ALA A 247 12.52 6.11 -3.43
N VAL A 248 12.90 6.76 -2.32
CA VAL A 248 14.16 6.47 -1.61
C VAL A 248 14.29 4.97 -1.31
N VAL A 249 13.26 4.38 -0.69
CA VAL A 249 13.33 2.99 -0.25
C VAL A 249 13.40 2.02 -1.42
N SER A 250 12.72 2.32 -2.52
CA SER A 250 12.63 1.42 -3.67
C SER A 250 13.86 1.46 -4.58
N PHE A 251 14.69 2.51 -4.48
CA PHE A 251 15.84 2.73 -5.35
C PHE A 251 17.18 2.92 -4.62
N SER A 252 17.18 2.95 -3.28
CA SER A 252 18.37 3.03 -2.42
C SER A 252 19.41 1.92 -2.60
N SER A 253 19.04 0.78 -3.18
CA SER A 253 19.80 -0.47 -3.06
C SER A 253 20.95 -0.67 -4.05
N GLY A 254 21.19 0.19 -5.04
CA GLY A 254 22.30 -0.12 -5.96
C GLY A 254 22.65 0.77 -7.13
N VAL A 255 21.95 1.88 -7.40
CA VAL A 255 22.24 2.68 -8.62
C VAL A 255 22.75 4.09 -8.29
N CYS A 256 22.32 4.67 -7.17
CA CYS A 256 22.63 6.06 -6.81
C CYS A 256 24.07 6.29 -6.33
N SER A 257 24.83 5.25 -6.02
CA SER A 257 26.27 5.38 -5.74
C SER A 257 27.09 5.85 -6.95
N SER A 258 26.53 5.77 -8.16
CA SER A 258 27.20 6.20 -9.39
C SER A 258 27.09 7.70 -9.67
N GLY A 259 26.22 8.44 -8.97
CA GLY A 259 25.94 9.85 -9.24
C GLY A 259 25.23 10.13 -10.58
N ILE A 260 24.89 9.08 -11.34
CA ILE A 260 24.24 9.19 -12.65
C ILE A 260 22.72 9.34 -12.51
N VAL A 261 22.13 8.71 -11.49
CA VAL A 261 20.69 8.75 -11.24
C VAL A 261 20.38 9.86 -10.25
N THR A 262 19.52 10.79 -10.66
CA THR A 262 19.08 11.91 -9.83
C THR A 262 17.86 11.51 -8.98
N PRO A 263 17.58 12.18 -7.85
CA PRO A 263 16.34 12.00 -7.09
C PRO A 263 15.07 12.20 -7.93
N GLU A 264 15.14 13.08 -8.94
CA GLU A 264 14.08 13.28 -9.91
C GLU A 264 13.83 12.01 -10.74
N ASP A 265 14.89 11.34 -11.21
CA ASP A 265 14.77 10.09 -11.97
C ASP A 265 14.14 8.96 -11.13
N GLU A 266 14.49 8.87 -9.85
CA GLU A 266 13.91 7.90 -8.92
C GLU A 266 12.40 8.15 -8.73
N LEU A 267 12.02 9.42 -8.55
CA LEU A 267 10.62 9.81 -8.45
C LEU A 267 9.86 9.56 -9.76
N LYS A 268 10.42 9.95 -10.90
CA LYS A 268 9.85 9.68 -12.23
C LYS A 268 9.64 8.19 -12.44
N THR A 269 10.60 7.37 -12.00
CA THR A 269 10.50 5.90 -12.06
C THR A 269 9.36 5.37 -11.19
N LEU A 270 9.19 5.91 -9.98
CA LEU A 270 8.05 5.60 -9.12
C LEU A 270 6.71 5.96 -9.79
N LEU A 271 6.59 7.15 -10.36
CA LEU A 271 5.37 7.60 -11.05
C LEU A 271 5.08 6.74 -12.29
N LEU A 272 6.10 6.34 -13.05
CA LEU A 272 5.95 5.39 -14.17
C LEU A 272 5.42 4.04 -13.68
N HIS A 273 5.93 3.54 -12.56
CA HIS A 273 5.44 2.30 -11.97
C HIS A 273 3.97 2.42 -11.56
N MET A 274 3.60 3.52 -10.92
CA MET A 274 2.21 3.81 -10.57
C MET A 274 1.31 3.87 -11.80
N TYR A 275 1.76 4.56 -12.86
CA TYR A 275 1.06 4.64 -14.14
C TYR A 275 0.84 3.24 -14.75
N LYS A 276 1.88 2.41 -14.83
CA LYS A 276 1.77 1.04 -15.34
C LYS A 276 0.83 0.19 -14.49
N ALA A 277 0.84 0.37 -13.17
CA ALA A 277 -0.04 -0.36 -12.27
C ALA A 277 -1.52 -0.01 -12.50
N VAL A 278 -1.85 1.25 -12.76
CA VAL A 278 -3.22 1.70 -13.09
C VAL A 278 -3.66 1.19 -14.46
N ASN A 279 -2.77 1.28 -15.47
CA ASN A 279 -3.06 0.93 -16.84
C ASN A 279 -2.84 -0.57 -17.15
N HIS A 280 -2.64 -1.40 -16.12
CA HIS A 280 -2.42 -2.82 -16.32
C HIS A 280 -3.65 -3.50 -16.98
N PRO A 281 -3.49 -4.29 -18.06
CA PRO A 281 -4.62 -4.86 -18.81
C PRO A 281 -5.61 -5.67 -17.97
N ARG A 282 -5.14 -6.34 -16.90
CA ARG A 282 -6.02 -7.06 -15.97
C ARG A 282 -6.94 -6.14 -15.19
N LYS A 283 -6.44 -4.97 -14.74
CA LYS A 283 -7.26 -3.99 -14.02
C LYS A 283 -8.23 -3.29 -14.96
N ALA A 284 -7.82 -3.05 -16.20
CA ALA A 284 -8.72 -2.62 -17.26
C ALA A 284 -9.89 -3.59 -17.48
N LYS A 285 -9.59 -4.89 -17.63
CA LYS A 285 -10.63 -5.93 -17.74
C LYS A 285 -11.54 -6.00 -16.51
N HIS A 286 -10.96 -5.93 -15.31
CA HIS A 286 -11.74 -5.96 -14.08
C HIS A 286 -12.66 -4.73 -13.94
N ALA A 287 -12.17 -3.54 -14.22
CA ALA A 287 -12.98 -2.32 -14.23
C ALA A 287 -14.09 -2.39 -15.29
N LEU A 288 -13.79 -2.88 -16.50
CA LEU A 288 -14.81 -3.11 -17.54
C LEU A 288 -15.87 -4.13 -17.08
N SER A 289 -15.49 -5.18 -16.36
CA SER A 289 -16.43 -6.18 -15.83
C SER A 289 -17.32 -5.65 -14.71
N GLN A 290 -16.79 -4.78 -13.83
CA GLN A 290 -17.58 -4.12 -12.79
C GLN A 290 -18.50 -3.03 -13.34
N CYS A 291 -18.15 -2.47 -14.51
CA CYS A 291 -18.92 -1.43 -15.19
C CYS A 291 -19.92 -1.98 -16.23
N ALA A 292 -20.02 -3.30 -16.42
CA ALA A 292 -21.00 -3.94 -17.29
C ALA A 292 -22.43 -3.77 -16.71
N GLY A 293 -23.01 -2.59 -16.93
CA GLY A 293 -24.28 -2.15 -16.37
C GLY A 293 -24.46 -0.62 -16.37
N MET A 294 -23.38 0.15 -16.55
CA MET A 294 -23.43 1.61 -16.72
C MET A 294 -22.95 1.99 -18.13
N THR A 295 -23.84 2.56 -18.94
CA THR A 295 -23.53 3.05 -20.30
C THR A 295 -22.62 4.27 -20.23
N TYR A 296 -21.44 4.18 -20.82
CA TYR A 296 -20.58 5.32 -21.11
C TYR A 296 -20.49 5.56 -22.61
N ASP A 297 -20.64 6.83 -22.99
CA ASP A 297 -20.55 7.31 -24.35
C ASP A 297 -19.06 7.44 -24.74
N ALA A 298 -18.54 6.44 -25.46
CA ALA A 298 -17.12 6.28 -25.75
C ALA A 298 -16.57 7.27 -26.81
N VAL A 299 -17.42 8.10 -27.40
CA VAL A 299 -17.05 9.01 -28.52
C VAL A 299 -16.67 10.42 -28.03
N GLY A 300 -16.84 10.71 -26.73
CA GLY A 300 -16.34 11.94 -26.10
C GLY A 300 -14.99 11.74 -25.39
N SER A 301 -13.88 11.72 -26.14
CA SER A 301 -12.50 12.02 -25.66
C SER A 301 -11.91 11.32 -24.42
N LYS A 302 -12.47 10.21 -23.91
CA LYS A 302 -11.97 9.52 -22.69
C LYS A 302 -11.91 7.99 -22.81
N GLY A 303 -11.25 7.48 -23.85
CA GLY A 303 -11.04 6.04 -24.08
C GLY A 303 -9.96 5.38 -23.20
N GLY A 304 -9.25 6.13 -22.35
CA GLY A 304 -8.19 5.62 -21.46
C GLY A 304 -8.44 5.83 -19.97
N ASP A 305 -9.47 6.57 -19.57
CA ASP A 305 -9.75 6.90 -18.17
C ASP A 305 -10.58 5.80 -17.49
N LEU A 306 -9.95 4.64 -17.32
CA LEU A 306 -10.31 3.80 -16.19
C LEU A 306 -9.95 4.61 -14.95
N ASN A 307 -10.91 5.37 -14.41
CA ASN A 307 -10.76 6.27 -13.27
C ASN A 307 -10.53 5.49 -11.96
N ILE A 308 -9.53 4.63 -11.97
CA ILE A 308 -9.13 3.73 -10.91
C ILE A 308 -8.53 4.62 -9.82
N HIS A 309 -9.23 4.74 -8.70
CA HIS A 309 -8.79 5.54 -7.55
C HIS A 309 -8.60 7.04 -7.83
N GLY A 310 -9.33 7.66 -8.76
CA GLY A 310 -9.13 9.08 -9.08
C GLY A 310 -7.92 9.38 -9.97
N SER A 311 -7.32 8.34 -10.57
CA SER A 311 -6.09 8.42 -11.37
C SER A 311 -6.25 9.07 -12.74
N ALA A 312 -7.45 9.44 -13.17
CA ALA A 312 -7.69 9.97 -14.53
C ALA A 312 -6.79 11.18 -14.85
N LYS A 313 -6.78 12.16 -13.95
CA LYS A 313 -5.94 13.36 -14.12
C LYS A 313 -4.45 13.04 -14.00
N PHE A 314 -4.07 12.12 -13.12
CA PHE A 314 -2.71 11.62 -13.02
C PHE A 314 -2.25 10.96 -14.33
N ASN A 315 -3.06 10.08 -14.93
CA ASN A 315 -2.75 9.40 -16.17
C ASN A 315 -2.56 10.38 -17.33
N LYS A 316 -3.43 11.40 -17.43
CA LYS A 316 -3.32 12.43 -18.46
C LYS A 316 -2.01 13.21 -18.32
N VAL A 317 -1.76 13.76 -17.13
CA VAL A 317 -0.54 14.53 -16.86
C VAL A 317 0.70 13.68 -17.09
N PHE A 318 0.69 12.43 -16.62
CA PHE A 318 1.79 11.50 -16.84
C PHE A 318 2.07 11.31 -18.32
N PHE A 319 1.04 11.04 -19.12
CA PHE A 319 1.18 10.85 -20.57
C PHE A 319 1.75 12.10 -21.26
N ASP A 320 1.26 13.28 -20.91
CA ASP A 320 1.70 14.55 -21.50
C ASP A 320 3.19 14.81 -21.20
N VAL A 321 3.59 14.72 -19.93
CA VAL A 321 5.00 14.90 -19.50
C VAL A 321 5.92 13.87 -20.15
N TRP A 322 5.52 12.60 -20.17
CA TRP A 322 6.38 11.52 -20.68
C TRP A 322 6.54 11.56 -22.21
N LYS A 323 5.52 12.07 -22.90
CA LYS A 323 5.58 12.33 -24.34
C LYS A 323 6.57 13.45 -24.65
N ASP A 324 6.54 14.53 -23.86
CA ASP A 324 7.43 15.67 -24.04
C ASP A 324 8.90 15.31 -23.73
N ASP A 325 9.15 14.41 -22.78
CA ASP A 325 10.48 13.87 -22.48
C ASP A 325 11.05 12.93 -23.58
N GLY A 326 10.29 12.63 -24.64
CA GLY A 326 10.76 11.84 -25.77
C GLY A 326 10.86 10.33 -25.51
N TYR A 327 10.08 9.81 -24.56
CA TYR A 327 10.04 8.39 -24.18
C TYR A 327 8.73 7.67 -24.58
N PRO A 328 8.26 7.75 -25.83
CA PRO A 328 6.96 7.20 -26.23
C PRO A 328 6.89 5.67 -26.08
N ASP A 329 8.04 4.98 -26.24
CA ASP A 329 8.13 3.52 -26.19
C ASP A 329 7.73 2.94 -24.82
N TYR A 330 7.84 3.73 -23.74
CA TYR A 330 7.54 3.29 -22.37
C TYR A 330 6.05 3.31 -22.02
N VAL A 331 5.26 4.03 -22.82
CA VAL A 331 3.80 4.10 -22.68
C VAL A 331 3.13 2.90 -23.36
N LEU A 332 3.83 2.26 -24.30
CA LEU A 332 3.36 1.02 -24.92
C LEU A 332 3.35 -0.08 -23.86
N LEU A 333 2.16 -0.44 -23.39
CA LEU A 333 1.96 -1.64 -22.59
C LEU A 333 2.37 -2.84 -23.44
N HIS A 334 3.58 -3.35 -23.23
CA HIS A 334 4.02 -4.60 -23.84
C HIS A 334 3.13 -5.73 -23.32
N VAL A 335 2.03 -6.00 -24.02
CA VAL A 335 1.28 -7.23 -23.86
C VAL A 335 2.18 -8.30 -24.46
N THR A 336 3.01 -8.93 -23.62
CA THR A 336 3.66 -10.17 -24.04
C THR A 336 2.55 -11.15 -24.35
N PRO A 337 2.40 -11.60 -25.61
CA PRO A 337 1.40 -12.61 -25.93
C PRO A 337 1.76 -13.83 -25.09
N THR A 338 0.87 -14.20 -24.16
CA THR A 338 1.01 -15.49 -23.49
C THR A 338 0.81 -16.55 -24.57
N LYS A 339 1.57 -17.65 -24.56
CA LYS A 339 1.47 -18.73 -25.57
C LYS A 339 0.04 -19.26 -25.78
N ARG A 340 -0.85 -19.04 -24.80
CA ARG A 340 -2.29 -19.33 -24.90
C ARG A 340 -3.04 -18.45 -25.91
N THR A 341 -2.62 -17.19 -26.12
CA THR A 341 -3.22 -16.27 -27.10
C THR A 341 -2.88 -16.64 -28.55
N GLU A 342 -1.72 -17.25 -28.79
CA GLU A 342 -1.35 -17.78 -30.12
C GLU A 342 -2.12 -19.05 -30.49
N PHE A 343 -2.37 -19.94 -29.51
CA PHE A 343 -3.23 -21.11 -29.68
C PHE A 343 -4.71 -20.72 -29.91
N ALA A 344 -5.22 -19.71 -29.19
CA ALA A 344 -6.60 -19.26 -29.36
C ALA A 344 -6.85 -18.58 -30.72
N GLN A 345 -5.85 -17.92 -31.32
CA GLN A 345 -5.99 -17.31 -32.66
C GLN A 345 -5.96 -18.34 -33.79
N THR A 346 -5.28 -19.47 -33.61
CA THR A 346 -5.20 -20.54 -34.63
C THR A 346 -6.35 -21.54 -34.56
N GLU A 347 -6.90 -21.84 -33.38
CA GLU A 347 -8.08 -22.73 -33.25
C GLU A 347 -9.43 -21.98 -33.29
N GLY A 348 -9.49 -20.72 -32.84
CA GLY A 348 -10.73 -19.95 -32.76
C GLY A 348 -11.34 -19.58 -34.12
N THR A 349 -10.55 -19.55 -35.19
CA THR A 349 -11.03 -19.18 -36.54
C THR A 349 -11.80 -20.30 -37.25
N LYS A 350 -11.64 -21.57 -36.84
CA LYS A 350 -12.44 -22.70 -37.35
C LYS A 350 -13.75 -22.87 -36.58
N GLN A 351 -13.72 -22.83 -35.24
CA GLN A 351 -14.93 -22.99 -34.43
C GLN A 351 -15.88 -21.78 -34.51
N ALA A 352 -15.37 -20.56 -34.67
CA ALA A 352 -16.21 -19.37 -34.85
C ALA A 352 -16.95 -19.37 -36.19
N LYS A 353 -16.36 -19.92 -37.26
CA LYS A 353 -17.03 -20.03 -38.58
C LYS A 353 -18.15 -21.07 -38.57
N ASP A 354 -18.02 -22.15 -37.80
CA ASP A 354 -19.07 -23.17 -37.66
C ASP A 354 -20.19 -22.75 -36.69
N MET A 355 -19.89 -21.95 -35.65
CA MET A 355 -20.93 -21.37 -34.78
C MET A 355 -21.74 -20.29 -35.49
N VAL A 356 -21.12 -19.42 -36.30
CA VAL A 356 -21.85 -18.38 -37.06
C VAL A 356 -22.78 -18.98 -38.11
N LYS A 357 -22.47 -20.17 -38.65
CA LYS A 357 -23.38 -20.92 -39.53
C LYS A 357 -24.59 -21.55 -38.82
N ARG A 358 -24.50 -21.81 -37.52
CA ARG A 358 -25.61 -22.40 -36.73
C ARG A 358 -26.56 -21.36 -36.13
N TYR A 359 -26.15 -20.10 -36.03
CA TYR A 359 -26.96 -19.02 -35.44
C TYR A 359 -27.67 -18.09 -36.46
N SER A 360 -27.57 -18.36 -37.77
CA SER A 360 -28.34 -17.57 -38.77
C SER A 360 -29.75 -18.11 -39.04
N VAL A 361 -30.19 -19.16 -38.35
CA VAL A 361 -31.54 -19.76 -38.51
C VAL A 361 -32.17 -20.00 -37.14
N ALA A 362 -32.48 -18.94 -36.41
CA ALA A 362 -33.56 -18.89 -35.41
C ALA A 362 -33.61 -17.50 -34.80
N GLY A 363 -34.44 -16.62 -35.37
CA GLY A 363 -34.88 -15.43 -34.67
C GLY A 363 -35.81 -15.84 -33.53
N LYS A 364 -35.39 -15.64 -32.29
CA LYS A 364 -36.26 -15.33 -31.14
C LYS A 364 -35.42 -14.90 -29.94
N ARG A 365 -35.78 -13.73 -29.40
CA ARG A 365 -35.28 -13.20 -28.13
C ARG A 365 -35.70 -14.14 -26.99
N SER A 366 -34.74 -14.65 -26.24
CA SER A 366 -34.97 -15.11 -24.86
C SER A 366 -33.83 -14.63 -23.97
N THR A 367 -34.17 -13.75 -23.03
CA THR A 367 -33.42 -13.50 -21.81
C THR A 367 -33.39 -14.81 -21.01
N LEU A 368 -32.19 -15.39 -20.84
CA LEU A 368 -31.98 -16.48 -19.90
C LEU A 368 -30.69 -16.21 -19.11
N SER A 369 -30.89 -15.91 -17.83
CA SER A 369 -29.88 -15.98 -16.78
C SER A 369 -29.58 -17.44 -16.50
N PHE A 370 -28.40 -17.91 -16.90
CA PHE A 370 -27.95 -19.25 -16.54
C PHE A 370 -26.44 -19.31 -16.59
N TRP A 371 -25.78 -19.14 -15.45
CA TRP A 371 -24.52 -19.77 -15.04
C TRP A 371 -24.37 -19.54 -13.53
N SER A 372 -24.84 -20.49 -12.72
CA SER A 372 -24.38 -20.69 -11.35
C SER A 372 -23.34 -21.80 -11.33
N GLU A 373 -22.29 -21.58 -10.54
CA GLU A 373 -21.62 -22.58 -9.69
C GLU A 373 -21.46 -23.98 -10.27
N GLU A 374 -20.35 -24.24 -10.99
CA GLU A 374 -19.63 -25.52 -10.96
C GLU A 374 -18.41 -25.49 -11.88
N LEU A 375 -17.38 -24.69 -11.57
CA LEU A 375 -16.05 -24.87 -12.17
C LEU A 375 -15.01 -24.01 -11.45
N ASP A 376 -14.63 -24.41 -10.23
CA ASP A 376 -13.43 -23.87 -9.57
C ASP A 376 -12.92 -24.84 -8.48
N LYS A 377 -12.51 -26.05 -8.91
CA LYS A 377 -11.79 -26.97 -8.01
C LYS A 377 -10.37 -27.35 -8.45
N ASP A 378 -9.93 -26.99 -9.67
CA ASP A 378 -8.61 -27.36 -10.18
C ASP A 378 -7.87 -26.18 -10.83
N MET A 379 -7.83 -25.04 -10.16
CA MET A 379 -6.93 -23.93 -10.52
C MET A 379 -5.57 -24.15 -9.84
N PRO A 380 -4.47 -24.45 -10.57
CA PRO A 380 -3.14 -24.46 -9.97
C PRO A 380 -2.76 -23.04 -9.50
N GLU A 381 -2.06 -22.97 -8.37
CA GLU A 381 -1.63 -21.69 -7.78
C GLU A 381 -0.89 -20.80 -8.80
N PRO A 382 -1.15 -19.48 -8.80
CA PRO A 382 -0.55 -18.58 -9.77
C PRO A 382 0.93 -18.33 -9.43
N HIS A 383 1.81 -18.60 -10.39
CA HIS A 383 3.19 -18.13 -10.35
C HIS A 383 3.24 -16.60 -10.22
N ASP A 384 4.04 -16.15 -9.26
CA ASP A 384 4.38 -14.76 -8.92
C ASP A 384 4.92 -14.02 -10.16
N SER A 385 4.07 -13.31 -10.89
CA SER A 385 4.48 -12.52 -12.05
C SER A 385 5.05 -11.18 -11.59
N ARG A 386 6.27 -11.23 -11.03
CA ARG A 386 7.10 -10.05 -10.79
C ARG A 386 7.61 -9.52 -12.14
N ILE A 387 7.39 -8.24 -12.39
CA ILE A 387 8.06 -7.51 -13.48
C ILE A 387 9.51 -7.31 -13.01
N VAL A 388 10.42 -8.16 -13.48
CA VAL A 388 11.86 -8.00 -13.24
C VAL A 388 12.46 -7.36 -14.49
N LEU A 389 12.84 -6.09 -14.41
CA LEU A 389 13.69 -5.45 -15.41
C LEU A 389 15.06 -6.12 -15.36
N LYS A 390 15.45 -6.84 -16.41
CA LYS A 390 16.77 -7.47 -16.44
C LYS A 390 17.82 -6.44 -16.83
N VAL A 391 19.03 -6.59 -16.29
CA VAL A 391 20.20 -5.76 -16.68
C VAL A 391 20.46 -5.82 -18.19
N SER A 392 20.08 -6.93 -18.86
CA SER A 392 20.10 -7.05 -20.33
C SER A 392 19.18 -6.05 -21.04
N ASP A 393 18.03 -5.75 -20.44
CA ASP A 393 17.03 -4.86 -21.02
C ASP A 393 17.50 -3.41 -20.92
N LEU A 394 18.13 -3.06 -19.78
CA LEU A 394 18.84 -1.78 -19.60
C LEU A 394 20.06 -1.67 -20.55
N ARG A 395 20.81 -2.74 -20.77
CA ARG A 395 21.96 -2.75 -21.69
C ARG A 395 21.54 -2.52 -23.16
N GLN A 396 20.47 -3.18 -23.62
CA GLN A 396 19.91 -2.91 -24.95
C GLN A 396 19.38 -1.48 -25.07
N LEU A 397 18.92 -0.91 -23.96
CA LEU A 397 18.42 0.46 -23.90
C LEU A 397 19.53 1.50 -24.05
N PHE A 398 20.66 1.31 -23.36
CA PHE A 398 21.81 2.20 -23.46
C PHE A 398 22.50 2.12 -24.83
N GLN A 399 22.43 0.97 -25.51
CA GLN A 399 22.94 0.83 -26.88
C GLN A 399 22.11 1.58 -27.93
N LYS A 400 20.84 1.91 -27.67
CA LYS A 400 20.00 2.68 -28.59
C LYS A 400 20.19 4.20 -28.46
N ASN A 401 20.83 4.67 -27.40
CA ASN A 401 21.06 6.08 -27.16
C ASN A 401 22.57 6.39 -27.12
N LYS A 402 23.10 6.90 -28.25
CA LYS A 402 24.54 7.21 -28.42
C LYS A 402 25.11 8.16 -27.35
N LYS A 403 24.28 9.01 -26.73
CA LYS A 403 24.69 9.90 -25.62
C LYS A 403 24.91 9.15 -24.31
N LEU A 404 24.12 8.12 -24.03
CA LEU A 404 24.27 7.28 -22.84
C LEU A 404 25.34 6.20 -23.07
N GLU A 405 25.49 5.73 -24.30
CA GLU A 405 26.56 4.82 -24.72
C GLU A 405 27.95 5.42 -24.45
N SER A 406 28.16 6.72 -24.68
CA SER A 406 29.45 7.38 -24.40
C SER A 406 29.74 7.47 -22.90
N ILE A 407 28.73 7.75 -22.08
CA ILE A 407 28.82 7.79 -20.62
C ILE A 407 29.12 6.39 -20.07
N PHE A 408 28.40 5.38 -20.55
CA PHE A 408 28.59 3.97 -20.15
C PHE A 408 29.95 3.43 -20.60
N SER A 409 30.42 3.81 -21.78
CA SER A 409 31.74 3.43 -22.30
C SER A 409 32.89 4.13 -21.56
N GLN A 410 32.70 5.37 -21.11
CA GLN A 410 33.67 6.08 -20.27
C GLN A 410 33.78 5.44 -18.89
N GLU A 411 32.68 4.99 -18.30
CA GLU A 411 32.69 4.31 -16.99
C GLU A 411 33.25 2.89 -17.06
N ILE A 412 32.94 2.11 -18.11
CA ILE A 412 33.59 0.80 -18.32
C ILE A 412 35.10 0.95 -18.44
N LYS A 413 35.59 2.00 -19.12
CA LYS A 413 37.03 2.31 -19.23
C LYS A 413 37.66 2.70 -17.90
N LYS A 414 36.92 3.36 -16.98
CA LYS A 414 37.39 3.65 -15.62
C LYS A 414 37.45 2.40 -14.75
N ILE A 415 36.46 1.51 -14.88
CA ILE A 415 36.39 0.25 -14.12
C ILE A 415 37.45 -0.76 -14.58
N GLN A 416 37.79 -0.76 -15.88
CA GLN A 416 38.79 -1.69 -16.43
C GLN A 416 40.24 -1.31 -16.09
N GLY A 417 40.50 -0.10 -15.57
CA GLY A 417 41.84 0.38 -15.23
C GLY A 417 42.81 0.38 -16.42
N PRO A 418 43.99 1.02 -16.31
CA PRO A 418 45.05 0.78 -17.28
C PRO A 418 45.50 -0.67 -17.13
N SER A 419 45.21 -1.50 -18.13
CA SER A 419 45.91 -2.78 -18.26
C SER A 419 47.39 -2.48 -18.33
N TYR A 420 48.13 -2.91 -17.29
CA TYR A 420 49.58 -2.89 -17.27
C TYR A 420 50.10 -3.56 -18.56
N MET A 421 50.73 -2.77 -19.43
CA MET A 421 51.86 -3.23 -20.23
C MET A 421 53.14 -2.83 -19.52
#